data_AF-A0A2H0RS99-F1
#
_entry.id   AF-A0A2H0RS99-F1
#
_cell.length_a   1.000
_cell.length_b   1.000
_cell.length_c   1.000
_cell.angle_alpha   90.00
_cell.angle_beta   90.00
_cell.angle_gamma   90.00
#
_symmetry.space_group_name_H-M   'P 1'
#
loop_
_entity.id
_entity.type
_entity.pdbx_description
1 polymer ?
#
loop_
_entity_poly.entity_id
_entity_poly.type
_entity_poly.pdbx_seq_one_letter_code
_entity_poly.pdbx_strand_id
1 'polypeptide(L)'
;MLLDTWPAFLEDIPPMPLKHTTETLLVFLLGTATVVTGIIIPSLTAPDMGIAPWAIVFVLAVAYPLALSGLFRRNRADYAFRLLHWMPAILLLLLFLMQAGIRTLPFIASVLDWYTWGWTLPGVATGFFLLVYFCLRVIRRWTKRLVLLVVLFVPFMVGAVASEHYTTWNQEIASVLWEGEWWKLEKDGAGLVAQVDSPSEEASSEKNLEASADPVEESYRERLRAIENRRERIAARLEERHAGEEESTGEEEGEESEEAAPVVEEVSSAESVSMREVSSMPSRLPSSGLSWAAIILTMLGLYTATVHARTRKRAVVC
;
A
#
# COMPACT_ATOMS: atom_id res chain seq x y z
N MET A 1 48.60 21.97 22.55
CA MET A 1 48.32 22.01 21.09
C MET A 1 47.37 20.86 20.78
N LEU A 2 46.25 21.19 20.11
CA LEU A 2 45.09 20.37 19.71
C LEU A 2 44.07 20.08 20.85
N LEU A 3 43.29 21.09 21.28
CA LEU A 3 41.98 21.49 20.71
C LEU A 3 40.98 20.32 20.85
N ASP A 4 40.10 20.24 21.85
CA ASP A 4 39.25 21.28 22.47
C ASP A 4 38.42 22.09 21.45
N THR A 5 37.98 21.40 20.41
CA THR A 5 36.92 21.86 19.50
C THR A 5 35.78 20.87 19.49
N TRP A 6 35.14 20.71 20.65
CA TRP A 6 33.74 20.26 20.66
C TRP A 6 32.91 21.45 20.16
N PRO A 7 32.07 21.32 19.12
CA PRO A 7 31.34 22.46 18.61
C PRO A 7 30.31 22.90 19.66
N ALA A 8 30.55 24.06 20.26
CA ALA A 8 29.64 24.81 21.14
C ALA A 8 28.28 25.18 20.48
N PHE A 9 28.00 24.66 19.28
CA PHE A 9 26.73 24.81 18.56
C PHE A 9 25.61 23.90 19.10
N LEU A 10 25.92 22.93 19.98
CA LEU A 10 24.92 22.04 20.57
C LEU A 10 24.41 22.47 21.95
N GLU A 11 24.98 23.52 22.56
CA GLU A 11 24.66 23.89 23.94
C GLU A 11 23.57 24.97 24.07
N ASP A 12 23.17 25.64 22.98
CA ASP A 12 22.34 26.85 23.07
C ASP A 12 21.16 26.88 22.09
N ILE A 13 20.45 25.76 21.96
CA ILE A 13 19.07 25.79 21.48
C ILE A 13 18.18 25.70 22.71
N PRO A 14 17.59 26.81 23.19
CA PRO A 14 16.57 26.70 24.23
C PRO A 14 15.45 25.81 23.65
N PRO A 15 15.16 24.63 24.23
CA PRO A 15 14.09 23.80 23.74
C PRO A 15 12.81 24.58 23.97
N MET A 16 12.27 25.19 22.91
CA MET A 16 10.97 25.82 23.01
C MET A 16 9.98 24.66 23.11
N PRO A 17 9.34 24.45 24.28
CA PRO A 17 8.72 23.18 24.56
C PRO A 17 7.47 23.03 23.67
N LEU A 18 7.42 21.93 22.91
CA LEU A 18 6.14 21.37 22.51
C LEU A 18 5.28 21.34 23.77
N LYS A 19 4.05 21.89 23.70
CA LYS A 19 3.13 21.80 24.83
C LYS A 19 3.10 20.34 25.28
N HIS A 20 3.25 20.08 26.58
CA HIS A 20 3.42 18.72 27.11
C HIS A 20 2.40 17.72 26.56
N THR A 21 1.18 18.18 26.26
CA THR A 21 0.11 17.40 25.64
C THR A 21 0.41 16.99 24.20
N THR A 22 0.88 17.90 23.34
CA THR A 22 1.19 17.62 21.92
C THR A 22 2.34 16.63 21.80
N GLU A 23 3.37 16.80 22.61
CA GLU A 23 4.51 15.90 22.60
C GLU A 23 4.15 14.50 23.08
N THR A 24 3.31 14.40 24.12
CA THR A 24 2.78 13.11 24.60
C THR A 24 1.92 12.43 23.53
N LEU A 25 1.11 13.20 22.81
CA LEU A 25 0.32 12.68 21.69
C LEU A 25 1.22 12.14 20.57
N LEU A 26 2.27 12.88 20.19
CA LEU A 26 3.19 12.47 19.12
C LEU A 26 3.97 11.21 19.50
N VAL A 27 4.45 11.11 20.75
CA VAL A 27 5.07 9.89 21.29
C VAL A 27 4.11 8.70 21.22
N PHE A 28 2.86 8.90 21.65
CA PHE A 28 1.84 7.85 21.60
C PHE A 28 1.48 7.45 20.17
N LEU A 29 1.34 8.42 19.28
CA LEU A 29 1.06 8.22 17.85
C LEU A 29 2.19 7.43 17.18
N LEU A 30 3.45 7.76 17.50
CA LEU A 30 4.60 7.03 17.00
C LEU A 30 4.64 5.59 17.51
N GLY A 31 4.39 5.38 18.81
CA GLY A 31 4.24 4.04 19.36
C GLY A 31 3.14 3.25 18.64
N THR A 32 1.99 3.89 18.39
CA THR A 32 0.84 3.26 17.73
C THR A 32 1.16 2.90 16.28
N ALA A 33 1.75 3.83 15.52
CA ALA A 33 2.19 3.59 14.16
C ALA A 33 3.19 2.42 14.10
N THR A 34 4.15 2.37 15.04
CA THR A 34 5.15 1.30 15.11
C THR A 34 4.51 -0.07 15.38
N VAL A 35 3.55 -0.13 16.32
CA VAL A 35 2.78 -1.36 16.61
C VAL A 35 1.97 -1.81 15.40
N VAL A 36 1.22 -0.91 14.79
CA VAL A 36 0.40 -1.22 13.60
C VAL A 36 1.28 -1.74 12.47
N THR A 37 2.43 -1.10 12.22
CA THR A 37 3.39 -1.58 11.23
C THR A 37 3.93 -2.96 11.56
N GLY A 38 4.28 -3.23 12.83
CA GLY A 38 4.73 -4.57 13.26
C GLY A 38 3.69 -5.67 12.99
N ILE A 39 2.41 -5.39 13.28
CA ILE A 39 1.30 -6.32 13.02
C ILE A 39 1.14 -6.59 11.51
N ILE A 40 1.32 -5.57 10.67
CA ILE A 40 1.13 -5.68 9.21
C ILE A 40 2.30 -6.42 8.55
N ILE A 41 3.55 -6.29 9.04
CA ILE A 41 4.74 -6.83 8.36
C ILE A 41 4.63 -8.32 8.00
N PRO A 42 4.22 -9.24 8.90
CA PRO A 42 4.09 -10.66 8.55
C PRO A 42 3.01 -10.92 7.50
N SER A 43 1.98 -10.06 7.43
CA SER A 43 0.97 -10.12 6.37
C SER A 43 1.49 -9.63 5.02
N LEU A 44 2.75 -9.18 4.90
CA LEU A 44 3.39 -8.76 3.65
C LEU A 44 4.44 -9.76 3.16
N THR A 45 4.70 -10.82 3.92
CA THR A 45 5.75 -11.81 3.59
C THR A 45 5.22 -13.05 2.87
N ALA A 46 3.90 -13.15 2.62
CA ALA A 46 3.39 -14.30 1.89
C ALA A 46 3.86 -14.25 0.42
N PRO A 47 4.36 -15.38 -0.11
CA PRO A 47 5.09 -15.42 -1.38
C PRO A 47 4.21 -15.14 -2.62
N ASP A 48 2.90 -15.24 -2.47
CA ASP A 48 1.86 -15.02 -3.47
C ASP A 48 1.37 -13.57 -3.54
N MET A 49 1.66 -12.76 -2.52
CA MET A 49 1.35 -11.34 -2.56
C MET A 49 2.41 -10.61 -3.40
N GLY A 50 1.96 -10.04 -4.51
CA GLY A 50 2.79 -9.15 -5.33
C GLY A 50 3.31 -7.93 -4.54
N ILE A 51 4.09 -7.06 -5.20
CA ILE A 51 4.73 -5.91 -4.53
C ILE A 51 3.75 -4.82 -4.06
N ALA A 52 2.50 -4.83 -4.52
CA ALA A 52 1.54 -3.75 -4.31
C ALA A 52 1.16 -3.53 -2.82
N PRO A 53 0.75 -4.54 -2.03
CA PRO A 53 0.54 -4.40 -0.58
C PRO A 53 1.71 -3.73 0.14
N TRP A 54 2.92 -4.20 -0.13
CA TRP A 54 4.13 -3.63 0.46
C TRP A 54 4.30 -2.15 0.09
N ALA A 55 4.15 -1.82 -1.19
CA ALA A 55 4.30 -0.45 -1.68
C ALA A 55 3.28 0.51 -1.06
N ILE A 56 2.02 0.08 -0.92
CA ILE A 56 0.96 0.88 -0.29
C ILE A 56 1.32 1.20 1.15
N VAL A 57 1.69 0.19 1.95
CA VAL A 57 2.03 0.39 3.37
C VAL A 57 3.30 1.24 3.50
N PHE A 58 4.29 1.03 2.64
CA PHE A 58 5.52 1.81 2.64
C PHE A 58 5.25 3.29 2.32
N VAL A 59 4.45 3.58 1.30
CA VAL A 59 4.05 4.96 0.95
C VAL A 59 3.31 5.61 2.12
N LEU A 60 2.40 4.90 2.79
CA LEU A 60 1.72 5.41 3.99
C LEU A 60 2.68 5.67 5.14
N ALA A 61 3.65 4.77 5.36
CA ALA A 61 4.66 4.90 6.40
C ALA A 61 5.63 6.06 6.15
N VAL A 62 5.90 6.43 4.89
CA VAL A 62 6.69 7.60 4.51
C VAL A 62 5.83 8.87 4.52
N ALA A 63 4.57 8.79 4.10
CA ALA A 63 3.64 9.92 4.15
C ALA A 63 3.37 10.38 5.59
N TYR A 64 3.34 9.45 6.55
CA TYR A 64 3.17 9.73 7.98
C TYR A 64 4.15 10.78 8.55
N PRO A 65 5.48 10.58 8.55
CA PRO A 65 6.43 11.57 9.08
C PRO A 65 6.46 12.84 8.24
N LEU A 66 6.20 12.74 6.92
CA LEU A 66 6.13 13.91 6.03
C LEU A 66 4.93 14.80 6.34
N ALA A 67 3.76 14.23 6.60
CA ALA A 67 2.57 14.97 7.00
C ALA A 67 2.78 15.68 8.36
N LEU A 68 3.54 15.06 9.27
CA LEU A 68 3.90 15.66 10.56
C LEU A 68 5.04 16.66 10.47
N SER A 69 5.79 16.70 9.36
CA SER A 69 6.98 17.54 9.22
C SER A 69 6.68 19.03 9.41
N GLY A 70 5.53 19.52 8.93
CA GLY A 70 5.09 20.91 9.14
C GLY A 70 4.87 21.22 10.61
N LEU A 71 4.27 20.30 11.37
CA LEU A 71 4.05 20.44 12.81
C LEU A 71 5.38 20.42 13.58
N PHE A 72 6.32 19.55 13.20
CA PHE A 72 7.64 19.49 13.83
C PHE A 72 8.47 20.75 13.58
N ARG A 73 8.45 21.28 12.35
CA ARG A 73 9.16 22.52 12.01
C ARG A 73 8.59 23.70 12.78
N ARG A 74 7.26 23.83 12.85
CA ARG A 74 6.59 24.92 13.57
C ARG A 74 6.90 24.92 15.07
N ASN A 75 7.00 23.73 15.67
CA ASN A 75 7.26 23.57 17.10
C ASN A 75 8.75 23.34 17.44
N ARG A 76 9.66 23.52 16.47
CA ARG A 76 11.12 23.32 16.62
C ARG A 76 11.49 22.01 17.32
N ALA A 77 10.83 20.92 16.93
CA ALA A 77 11.07 19.62 17.53
C ALA A 77 12.52 19.14 17.30
N ASP A 78 13.08 18.45 18.30
CA ASP A 78 14.44 17.91 18.24
C ASP A 78 14.66 17.03 17.00
N TYR A 79 15.86 17.07 16.44
CA TYR A 79 16.23 16.26 15.28
C TYR A 79 16.09 14.76 15.57
N ALA A 80 16.49 14.31 16.77
CA ALA A 80 16.35 12.92 17.19
C ALA A 80 14.87 12.48 17.23
N PHE A 81 13.98 13.35 17.73
CA PHE A 81 12.55 13.07 17.75
C PHE A 81 11.96 12.94 16.35
N ARG A 82 12.36 13.84 15.44
CA ARG A 82 11.95 13.80 14.03
C ARG A 82 12.42 12.52 13.33
N LEU A 83 13.65 12.09 13.58
CA LEU A 83 14.20 10.86 13.01
C LEU A 83 13.42 9.63 13.48
N LEU A 84 13.04 9.60 14.75
CA LEU A 84 12.31 8.46 15.31
C LEU A 84 10.94 8.24 14.65
N HIS A 85 10.33 9.27 14.06
CA HIS A 85 9.06 9.11 13.31
C HIS A 85 9.22 8.36 11.98
N TRP A 86 10.45 8.16 11.51
CA TRP A 86 10.75 7.32 10.37
C TRP A 86 10.83 5.84 10.73
N MET A 87 10.76 5.46 12.01
CA MET A 87 10.85 4.07 12.46
C MET A 87 9.89 3.12 11.71
N PRO A 88 8.60 3.43 11.51
CA PRO A 88 7.70 2.59 10.72
C PRO A 88 8.21 2.32 9.29
N ALA A 89 8.70 3.35 8.61
CA ALA A 89 9.26 3.23 7.27
C ALA A 89 10.57 2.44 7.26
N ILE A 90 11.42 2.63 8.28
CA ILE A 90 12.67 1.88 8.43
C ILE A 90 12.41 0.38 8.62
N LEU A 91 11.39 0.01 9.41
CA LEU A 91 11.02 -1.41 9.58
C LEU A 91 10.62 -2.05 8.25
N LEU A 92 9.77 -1.38 7.47
CA LEU A 92 9.35 -1.87 6.14
C LEU A 92 10.49 -1.91 5.12
N LEU A 93 11.41 -0.94 5.19
CA LEU A 93 12.59 -0.91 4.34
C LEU A 93 13.55 -2.04 4.70
N LEU A 94 13.74 -2.32 5.99
CA LEU A 94 14.54 -3.45 6.45
C LEU A 94 13.95 -4.78 5.95
N LEU A 95 12.63 -4.93 6.04
CA LEU A 95 11.91 -6.08 5.49
C LEU A 95 12.21 -6.27 4.00
N PHE A 96 12.06 -5.20 3.21
CA PHE A 96 12.31 -5.25 1.77
C PHE A 96 13.75 -5.61 1.44
N LEU A 97 14.72 -5.03 2.16
CA LEU A 97 16.14 -5.33 1.99
C LEU A 97 16.45 -6.80 2.32
N MET A 98 15.83 -7.35 3.38
CA MET A 98 15.96 -8.77 3.72
C MET A 98 15.36 -9.65 2.61
N GLN A 99 14.14 -9.35 2.14
CA GLN A 99 13.51 -10.11 1.04
C GLN A 99 14.32 -10.07 -0.25
N ALA A 100 14.86 -8.91 -0.63
CA ALA A 100 15.74 -8.77 -1.78
C ALA A 100 17.06 -9.54 -1.60
N GLY A 101 17.60 -9.53 -0.38
CA GLY A 101 18.86 -10.20 -0.03
C GLY A 101 18.80 -11.72 -0.01
N ILE A 102 17.63 -12.34 0.21
CA ILE A 102 17.49 -13.81 0.22
C ILE A 102 17.96 -14.43 -1.09
N ARG A 103 17.77 -13.74 -2.22
CA ARG A 103 18.21 -14.22 -3.55
C ARG A 103 19.73 -14.34 -3.67
N THR A 104 20.49 -13.54 -2.92
CA THR A 104 21.95 -13.53 -2.99
C THR A 104 22.59 -14.31 -1.83
N LEU A 105 21.97 -14.28 -0.64
CA LEU A 105 22.53 -14.82 0.59
C LEU A 105 21.46 -15.65 1.32
N PRO A 106 21.54 -17.00 1.30
CA PRO A 106 20.49 -17.86 1.86
C PRO A 106 20.36 -17.76 3.38
N PHE A 107 21.41 -17.36 4.10
CA PHE A 107 21.33 -17.15 5.56
C PHE A 107 20.35 -16.03 5.95
N ILE A 108 20.04 -15.11 5.03
CA ILE A 108 19.10 -14.01 5.28
C ILE A 108 17.70 -14.55 5.54
N ALA A 109 17.35 -15.73 5.01
CA ALA A 109 16.06 -16.37 5.29
C ALA A 109 15.86 -16.59 6.80
N SER A 110 16.85 -17.14 7.50
CA SER A 110 16.77 -17.33 8.96
C SER A 110 16.71 -16.00 9.72
N VAL A 111 17.37 -14.96 9.21
CA VAL A 111 17.29 -13.62 9.81
C VAL A 111 15.92 -13.00 9.59
N LEU A 112 15.31 -13.22 8.42
CA LEU A 112 13.97 -12.76 8.11
C LEU A 112 12.93 -13.46 9.00
N ASP A 113 13.02 -14.78 9.17
CA ASP A 113 12.14 -15.54 10.05
C ASP A 113 12.22 -15.02 11.50
N TRP A 114 13.44 -14.77 11.99
CA TRP A 114 13.63 -14.16 13.30
C TRP A 114 13.09 -12.73 13.37
N TYR A 115 13.22 -11.96 12.29
CA TYR A 115 12.74 -10.58 12.22
C TYR A 115 11.22 -10.48 12.17
N THR A 116 10.53 -11.39 11.48
CA THR A 116 9.06 -11.40 11.33
C THR A 116 8.36 -12.08 12.50
N TRP A 117 9.09 -12.86 13.29
CA TRP A 117 8.61 -13.54 14.49
C TRP A 117 7.83 -12.61 15.42
N GLY A 118 6.65 -13.07 15.84
CA GLY A 118 5.78 -12.39 16.80
C GLY A 118 5.41 -10.97 16.35
N TRP A 119 4.82 -10.81 15.16
CA TRP A 119 4.47 -9.49 14.63
C TRP A 119 5.65 -8.51 14.60
N THR A 120 6.82 -9.02 14.18
CA THR A 120 8.06 -8.24 14.14
C THR A 120 8.45 -7.71 15.52
N LEU A 121 8.33 -8.56 16.54
CA LEU A 121 8.65 -8.23 17.92
C LEU A 121 10.04 -7.61 18.08
N PRO A 122 11.12 -8.15 17.47
CA PRO A 122 12.46 -7.58 17.65
C PRO A 122 12.56 -6.14 17.12
N GLY A 123 11.93 -5.87 15.97
CA GLY A 123 11.91 -4.54 15.36
C GLY A 123 11.10 -3.55 16.19
N VAL A 124 9.89 -3.94 16.61
CA VAL A 124 9.02 -3.09 17.43
C VAL A 124 9.65 -2.83 18.80
N ALA A 125 10.18 -3.85 19.47
CA ALA A 125 10.88 -3.71 20.74
C ALA A 125 12.06 -2.74 20.65
N THR A 126 12.84 -2.79 19.56
CA THR A 126 13.92 -1.83 19.30
C THR A 126 13.39 -0.40 19.17
N GLY A 127 12.29 -0.20 18.43
CA GLY A 127 11.64 1.12 18.32
C GLY A 127 11.13 1.66 19.65
N PHE A 128 10.50 0.82 20.46
CA PHE A 128 10.06 1.19 21.81
C PHE A 128 11.23 1.48 22.74
N PHE A 129 12.30 0.69 22.67
CA PHE A 129 13.52 0.94 23.45
C PHE A 129 14.12 2.32 23.14
N LEU A 130 14.25 2.67 21.85
CA LEU A 130 14.72 3.98 21.42
C LEU A 130 13.79 5.11 21.89
N LEU A 131 12.48 4.88 21.86
CA LEU A 131 11.47 5.85 22.32
C LEU A 131 11.50 6.06 23.83
N VAL A 132 11.68 4.99 24.61
CA VAL A 132 11.87 5.02 26.06
C VAL A 132 13.17 5.75 26.39
N TYR A 133 14.26 5.41 25.71
CA TYR A 133 15.56 6.06 25.88
C TYR A 133 15.47 7.57 25.58
N PHE A 134 14.81 7.95 24.49
CA PHE A 134 14.54 9.36 24.17
C PHE A 134 13.72 10.04 25.27
N CYS A 135 12.66 9.39 25.77
CA CYS A 135 11.84 9.92 26.86
C CYS A 135 12.63 10.13 28.16
N LEU A 136 13.54 9.22 28.51
CA LEU A 136 14.35 9.34 29.72
C LEU A 136 15.42 10.41 29.60
N ARG A 137 16.06 10.52 28.42
CA ARG A 137 17.18 11.44 28.20
C ARG A 137 16.74 12.89 27.97
N VAL A 138 15.69 13.10 27.19
CA VAL A 138 15.34 14.45 26.67
C VAL A 138 14.23 15.11 27.50
N ILE A 139 13.37 14.33 28.17
CA ILE A 139 12.12 14.85 28.70
C ILE A 139 12.09 14.80 30.24
N ARG A 140 11.89 15.98 30.85
CA ARG A 140 11.84 16.14 32.31
C ARG A 140 10.65 15.45 33.00
N ARG A 141 9.52 15.23 32.30
CA ARG A 141 8.28 14.60 32.82
C ARG A 141 7.95 13.32 32.05
N TRP A 142 8.78 12.30 32.22
CA TRP A 142 8.74 11.05 31.46
C TRP A 142 7.63 10.07 31.91
N THR A 143 7.18 10.12 33.16
CA THR A 143 6.29 9.12 33.76
C THR A 143 5.01 8.85 32.97
N LYS A 144 4.23 9.88 32.64
CA LYS A 144 2.97 9.73 31.88
C LYS A 144 3.18 9.10 30.51
N ARG A 145 4.31 9.41 29.87
CA ARG A 145 4.64 8.92 28.53
C ARG A 145 5.07 7.46 28.59
N LEU A 146 5.92 7.10 29.55
CA LEU A 146 6.29 5.70 29.77
C LEU A 146 5.08 4.84 30.10
N VAL A 147 4.15 5.32 30.93
CA VAL A 147 2.92 4.58 31.21
C VAL A 147 2.12 4.32 29.94
N LEU A 148 1.94 5.33 29.08
CA LEU A 148 1.26 5.15 27.78
C LEU A 148 1.99 4.16 26.86
N LEU A 149 3.32 4.22 26.82
CA LEU A 149 4.11 3.28 26.02
C LEU A 149 4.03 1.86 26.56
N VAL A 150 4.04 1.67 27.87
CA VAL A 150 3.87 0.35 28.49
C VAL A 150 2.47 -0.20 28.24
N VAL A 151 1.44 0.64 28.41
CA VAL A 151 0.04 0.26 28.12
C VAL A 151 -0.15 -0.12 26.66
N LEU A 152 0.64 0.45 25.74
CA LEU A 152 0.60 0.09 24.33
C LEU A 152 1.44 -1.16 24.00
N PHE A 153 2.65 -1.25 24.57
CA PHE A 153 3.61 -2.30 24.27
C PHE A 153 3.25 -3.64 24.89
N VAL A 154 2.72 -3.66 26.12
CA VAL A 154 2.40 -4.91 26.82
C VAL A 154 1.30 -5.71 26.11
N PRO A 155 0.15 -5.12 25.73
CA PRO A 155 -0.85 -5.84 24.96
C PRO A 155 -0.32 -6.30 23.59
N PHE A 156 0.51 -5.48 22.94
CA PHE A 156 1.18 -5.85 21.70
C PHE A 156 2.09 -7.08 21.90
N MET A 157 2.94 -7.09 22.93
CA MET A 157 3.81 -8.22 23.27
C MET A 157 3.01 -9.49 23.54
N VAL A 158 1.91 -9.39 24.30
CA VAL A 158 1.03 -10.53 24.58
C VAL A 158 0.39 -11.04 23.28
N GLY A 159 -0.09 -10.13 22.42
CA GLY A 159 -0.65 -10.48 21.12
C GLY A 159 0.37 -11.10 20.16
N ALA A 160 1.60 -10.59 20.15
CA ALA A 160 2.73 -11.10 19.36
C ALA A 160 3.13 -12.51 19.77
N VAL A 161 3.17 -12.81 21.08
CA VAL A 161 3.45 -14.18 21.55
C VAL A 161 2.24 -15.08 21.27
N ALA A 162 1.02 -14.55 21.43
CA ALA A 162 -0.20 -15.31 21.13
C ALA A 162 -0.32 -15.65 19.63
N SER A 163 0.09 -14.75 18.72
CA SER A 163 -0.01 -14.99 17.27
C SER A 163 0.90 -16.14 16.80
N GLU A 164 2.02 -16.37 17.48
CA GLU A 164 2.88 -17.54 17.24
C GLU A 164 2.20 -18.85 17.68
N HIS A 165 1.37 -18.80 18.73
CA HIS A 165 0.57 -19.95 19.17
C HIS A 165 -0.69 -20.17 18.30
N TYR A 166 -1.28 -19.09 17.78
CA TYR A 166 -2.48 -19.09 16.96
C TYR A 166 -2.18 -18.63 15.54
N THR A 167 -1.63 -19.53 14.72
CA THR A 167 -1.13 -19.25 13.37
C THR A 167 -2.18 -18.65 12.41
N THR A 168 -3.47 -18.77 12.70
CA THR A 168 -4.55 -18.25 11.84
C THR A 168 -4.63 -16.73 11.86
N TRP A 169 -4.14 -16.05 12.90
CA TRP A 169 -4.31 -14.59 13.03
C TRP A 169 -3.64 -13.82 11.90
N ASN A 170 -2.45 -14.25 11.47
CA ASN A 170 -1.75 -13.59 10.37
C ASN A 170 -2.50 -13.76 9.04
N GLN A 171 -3.10 -14.94 8.82
CA GLN A 171 -3.90 -15.24 7.62
C GLN A 171 -5.22 -14.46 7.63
N GLU A 172 -5.89 -14.38 8.78
CA GLU A 172 -7.11 -13.59 8.95
C GLU A 172 -6.85 -12.09 8.69
N ILE A 173 -5.76 -11.54 9.24
CA ILE A 173 -5.35 -10.16 8.99
C ILE A 173 -5.04 -9.94 7.50
N ALA A 174 -4.30 -10.84 6.87
CA ALA A 174 -3.95 -10.76 5.45
C ALA A 174 -5.21 -10.81 4.57
N SER A 175 -6.13 -11.74 4.82
CA SER A 175 -7.37 -11.87 4.03
C SER A 175 -8.26 -10.62 4.15
N VAL A 176 -8.41 -10.05 5.34
CA VAL A 176 -9.21 -8.84 5.54
C VAL A 176 -8.58 -7.62 4.87
N LEU A 177 -7.25 -7.46 5.01
CA LEU A 177 -6.54 -6.32 4.44
C LEU A 177 -6.39 -6.41 2.93
N TRP A 178 -6.00 -7.58 2.41
CA TRP A 178 -5.55 -7.72 1.03
C TRP A 178 -6.56 -8.45 0.13
N GLU A 179 -7.37 -9.35 0.67
CA GLU A 179 -8.38 -10.04 -0.11
C GLU A 179 -9.78 -9.41 0.01
N GLY A 180 -9.91 -8.38 0.86
CA GLY A 180 -11.16 -7.68 1.08
C GLY A 180 -11.67 -6.95 -0.16
N GLU A 181 -12.98 -6.98 -0.36
CA GLU A 181 -13.69 -6.29 -1.46
C GLU A 181 -13.54 -4.75 -1.41
N TRP A 182 -13.08 -4.19 -0.29
CA TRP A 182 -13.05 -2.74 -0.04
C TRP A 182 -12.05 -1.96 -0.92
N TRP A 183 -11.08 -2.63 -1.52
CA TRP A 183 -10.13 -2.00 -2.44
C TRP A 183 -9.92 -2.79 -3.73
N LYS A 184 -10.60 -3.94 -3.88
CA LYS A 184 -10.77 -4.60 -5.17
C LYS A 184 -11.71 -3.73 -5.99
N LEU A 185 -11.14 -2.75 -6.70
CA LEU A 185 -11.84 -2.05 -7.76
C LEU A 185 -12.28 -3.09 -8.77
N GLU A 186 -13.55 -3.44 -8.74
CA GLU A 186 -14.22 -4.29 -9.70
C GLU A 186 -13.82 -3.81 -11.10
N LYS A 187 -13.24 -4.72 -11.87
CA LYS A 187 -12.59 -4.50 -13.18
C LYS A 187 -13.60 -4.07 -14.29
N ASP A 188 -14.67 -3.38 -13.94
CA ASP A 188 -15.75 -3.02 -14.87
C ASP A 188 -15.69 -1.58 -15.39
N GLY A 189 -14.64 -0.79 -15.10
CA GLY A 189 -14.61 0.59 -15.62
C GLY A 189 -13.30 1.36 -15.67
N ALA A 190 -12.18 0.85 -15.20
CA ALA A 190 -10.93 1.61 -15.22
C ALA A 190 -9.73 0.70 -15.53
N GLY A 191 -9.35 0.68 -16.81
CA GLY A 191 -8.07 0.14 -17.24
C GLY A 191 -6.94 0.94 -16.63
N LEU A 192 -6.41 0.49 -15.48
CA LEU A 192 -5.17 1.02 -14.93
C LEU A 192 -4.40 0.02 -14.06
N VAL A 193 -4.41 -1.27 -14.39
CA VAL A 193 -3.30 -2.18 -14.05
C VAL A 193 -3.19 -3.21 -15.16
N ALA A 194 -2.11 -3.13 -15.94
CA ALA A 194 -1.75 -4.16 -16.90
C ALA A 194 -1.28 -5.40 -16.13
N GLN A 195 -2.22 -6.25 -15.73
CA GLN A 195 -1.95 -7.65 -15.45
C GLN A 195 -2.14 -8.39 -16.77
N VAL A 196 -1.02 -8.65 -17.46
CA VAL A 196 -0.96 -9.63 -18.54
C VAL A 196 -1.04 -10.99 -17.84
N ASP A 197 -2.26 -11.44 -17.53
CA ASP A 197 -2.47 -12.87 -17.31
C ASP A 197 -2.43 -13.51 -18.70
N SER A 198 -1.43 -14.35 -18.90
CA SER A 198 -1.36 -15.27 -20.03
C SER A 198 -2.69 -16.01 -20.16
N PRO A 199 -3.23 -16.18 -21.38
CA PRO A 199 -4.50 -16.85 -21.56
C PRO A 199 -4.36 -18.29 -21.08
N SER A 200 -5.09 -18.65 -20.02
CA SER A 200 -5.32 -20.04 -19.67
C SER A 200 -6.21 -20.64 -20.77
N GLU A 201 -5.69 -21.69 -21.42
CA GLU A 201 -6.30 -22.37 -22.58
C GLU A 201 -7.61 -23.11 -22.25
N GLU A 202 -8.13 -23.03 -21.03
CA GLU A 202 -9.25 -23.86 -20.57
C GLU A 202 -10.58 -23.12 -20.36
N ALA A 203 -10.66 -21.84 -20.78
CA ALA A 203 -11.92 -21.11 -20.84
C ALA A 203 -12.38 -20.91 -22.29
N SER A 204 -12.51 -22.02 -23.04
CA SER A 204 -13.37 -22.07 -24.22
C SER A 204 -14.84 -22.05 -23.78
N SER A 205 -15.24 -20.96 -23.12
CA SER A 205 -16.63 -20.50 -23.18
C SER A 205 -16.92 -20.32 -24.66
N GLU A 206 -17.67 -21.25 -25.26
CA GLU A 206 -18.17 -21.16 -26.62
C GLU A 206 -18.62 -19.72 -26.87
N LYS A 207 -17.81 -18.98 -27.65
CA LYS A 207 -18.09 -17.58 -27.96
C LYS A 207 -19.42 -17.59 -28.71
N ASN A 208 -20.48 -17.14 -28.06
CA ASN A 208 -21.85 -17.19 -28.56
C ASN A 208 -22.06 -16.13 -29.66
N LEU A 209 -21.35 -16.31 -30.77
CA LEU A 209 -21.28 -15.43 -31.94
C LEU A 209 -22.12 -15.94 -33.11
N GLU A 210 -22.94 -16.97 -32.88
CA GLU A 210 -23.87 -17.49 -33.87
C GLU A 210 -24.92 -16.42 -34.26
N ALA A 211 -25.44 -16.52 -35.48
CA ALA A 211 -26.42 -15.59 -36.00
C ALA A 211 -27.68 -15.60 -35.13
N SER A 212 -28.08 -14.44 -34.61
CA SER A 212 -29.32 -14.27 -33.86
C SER A 212 -30.47 -13.92 -34.81
N ALA A 213 -31.68 -14.37 -34.47
CA ALA A 213 -32.89 -14.03 -35.22
C ALA A 213 -33.39 -12.61 -34.91
N ASP A 214 -32.89 -11.96 -33.85
CA ASP A 214 -33.23 -10.59 -33.49
C ASP A 214 -32.33 -9.59 -34.25
N PRO A 215 -32.89 -8.67 -35.08
CA PRO A 215 -32.10 -7.73 -35.86
C PRO A 215 -31.27 -6.75 -35.02
N VAL A 216 -31.70 -6.43 -33.78
CA VAL A 216 -30.94 -5.52 -32.90
C VAL A 216 -29.73 -6.24 -32.32
N GLU A 217 -29.92 -7.47 -31.84
CA GLU A 217 -28.85 -8.30 -31.32
C GLU A 217 -27.85 -8.71 -32.41
N GLU A 218 -28.34 -9.01 -33.62
CA GLU A 218 -27.50 -9.39 -34.75
C GLU A 218 -26.55 -8.25 -35.14
N SER A 219 -27.02 -7.01 -35.14
CA SER A 219 -26.16 -5.83 -35.41
C SER A 219 -25.02 -5.68 -34.39
N TYR A 220 -25.23 -6.11 -33.15
CA TYR A 220 -24.22 -6.12 -32.10
C TYR A 220 -23.27 -7.31 -32.25
N ARG A 221 -23.78 -8.50 -32.55
CA ARG A 221 -22.98 -9.71 -32.80
C ARG A 221 -22.11 -9.59 -34.06
N GLU A 222 -22.58 -8.91 -35.09
CA GLU A 222 -21.79 -8.58 -36.29
C GLU A 222 -20.59 -7.71 -35.95
N ARG A 223 -20.77 -6.69 -35.09
CA ARG A 223 -19.66 -5.84 -34.62
C ARG A 223 -18.63 -6.65 -33.83
N LEU A 224 -19.09 -7.57 -32.98
CA LEU A 224 -18.21 -8.45 -32.22
C LEU A 224 -17.41 -9.39 -33.13
N ARG A 225 -18.06 -10.01 -34.13
CA ARG A 225 -17.37 -10.81 -35.15
C ARG A 225 -16.33 -9.99 -35.93
N ALA A 226 -16.64 -8.75 -36.28
CA ALA A 226 -15.69 -7.88 -36.98
C ALA A 226 -14.45 -7.54 -36.13
N ILE A 227 -14.62 -7.34 -34.83
CA ILE A 227 -13.53 -7.10 -33.88
C ILE A 227 -12.68 -8.37 -33.71
N GLU A 228 -13.32 -9.53 -33.59
CA GLU A 228 -12.61 -10.79 -33.41
C GLU A 228 -11.79 -11.16 -34.65
N ASN A 229 -12.37 -11.05 -35.85
CA ASN A 229 -11.66 -11.24 -37.10
C ASN A 229 -10.47 -10.28 -37.23
N ARG A 230 -10.56 -9.06 -36.66
CA ARG A 230 -9.44 -8.12 -36.64
C ARG A 230 -8.34 -8.59 -35.68
N ARG A 231 -8.69 -9.13 -34.52
CA ARG A 231 -7.74 -9.68 -33.55
C ARG A 231 -7.02 -10.91 -34.10
N GLU A 232 -7.74 -11.82 -34.75
CA GLU A 232 -7.17 -12.99 -35.41
C GLU A 232 -6.17 -12.57 -36.51
N ARG A 233 -6.50 -11.57 -37.33
CA ARG A 233 -5.55 -11.04 -38.32
C ARG A 233 -4.30 -10.42 -37.69
N ILE A 234 -4.42 -9.83 -36.51
CA ILE A 234 -3.27 -9.26 -35.79
C ILE A 234 -2.44 -10.38 -35.18
N ALA A 235 -3.08 -11.40 -34.59
CA ALA A 235 -2.41 -12.58 -34.05
C ALA A 235 -1.66 -13.34 -35.15
N ALA A 236 -2.29 -13.60 -36.29
CA ALA A 236 -1.66 -14.28 -37.42
C ALA A 236 -0.43 -13.52 -37.96
N ARG A 237 -0.47 -12.18 -38.05
CA ARG A 237 0.70 -11.39 -38.44
C ARG A 237 1.82 -11.41 -37.40
N LEU A 238 1.48 -11.54 -36.12
CA LEU A 238 2.48 -11.67 -35.05
C LEU A 238 3.11 -13.05 -35.08
N GLU A 239 2.33 -14.11 -35.30
CA GLU A 239 2.83 -15.47 -35.48
C GLU A 239 3.71 -15.60 -36.73
N GLU A 240 3.34 -15.01 -37.87
CA GLU A 240 4.19 -14.96 -39.07
C GLU A 240 5.51 -14.21 -38.80
N ARG A 241 5.48 -13.14 -38.01
CA ARG A 241 6.69 -12.39 -37.63
C ARG A 241 7.58 -13.23 -36.70
N HIS A 242 6.99 -13.96 -35.76
CA HIS A 242 7.72 -14.87 -34.88
C HIS A 242 8.28 -16.09 -35.62
N ALA A 243 7.55 -16.65 -36.59
CA ALA A 243 8.02 -17.76 -37.42
C ALA A 243 9.13 -17.33 -38.40
N GLY A 244 9.06 -16.10 -38.94
CA GLY A 244 10.12 -15.53 -39.78
C GLY A 244 11.40 -15.18 -39.01
N GLU A 245 11.32 -14.92 -37.71
CA GLU A 245 12.50 -14.75 -36.84
C GLU A 245 13.18 -16.09 -36.51
N GLU A 246 12.43 -17.20 -36.43
CA GLU A 246 13.00 -18.53 -36.19
C GLU A 246 13.67 -19.14 -37.43
N GLU A 247 13.27 -18.75 -38.65
CA GLU A 247 13.92 -19.20 -39.90
C GLU A 247 15.18 -18.37 -40.27
N SER A 248 15.47 -17.28 -39.53
CA SER A 248 16.58 -16.36 -39.76
C SER A 248 17.75 -16.51 -38.76
N THR A 249 18.03 -17.73 -38.28
CA THR A 249 19.30 -18.03 -37.58
C THR A 249 20.12 -19.05 -38.37
N GLY A 250 20.66 -18.61 -39.49
CA GLY A 250 21.56 -19.39 -40.34
C GLY A 250 22.39 -18.49 -41.26
N GLU A 251 23.50 -17.99 -40.73
CA GLU A 251 24.70 -17.49 -41.43
C GLU A 251 24.60 -16.18 -42.26
N GLU A 252 25.77 -15.57 -42.42
CA GLU A 252 26.05 -14.13 -42.49
C GLU A 252 26.05 -13.48 -43.90
N GLU A 253 26.17 -12.14 -43.87
CA GLU A 253 26.71 -11.19 -44.87
C GLU A 253 25.75 -10.50 -45.87
N GLY A 254 25.74 -9.15 -45.81
CA GLY A 254 25.78 -8.32 -47.01
C GLY A 254 24.57 -7.44 -47.36
N GLU A 255 24.74 -6.14 -47.14
CA GLU A 255 24.31 -5.00 -47.98
C GLU A 255 22.84 -4.49 -48.01
N GLU A 256 22.81 -3.17 -48.23
CA GLU A 256 21.74 -2.19 -48.09
C GLU A 256 20.58 -2.35 -49.09
N SER A 257 19.35 -2.01 -48.68
CA SER A 257 18.49 -1.06 -49.42
C SER A 257 17.23 -0.67 -48.65
N GLU A 258 16.93 0.62 -48.74
CA GLU A 258 15.71 1.32 -48.33
C GLU A 258 14.46 0.77 -49.06
N GLU A 259 13.31 0.70 -48.38
CA GLU A 259 12.08 1.27 -48.96
C GLU A 259 10.97 1.56 -47.92
N ALA A 260 10.66 2.86 -47.88
CA ALA A 260 9.41 3.57 -47.60
C ALA A 260 8.19 2.87 -46.97
N ALA A 261 7.69 3.50 -45.91
CA ALA A 261 6.34 3.40 -45.36
C ALA A 261 5.24 3.89 -46.33
N PRO A 262 3.97 3.51 -46.10
CA PRO A 262 2.86 4.39 -46.38
C PRO A 262 2.15 4.88 -45.11
N VAL A 263 1.95 6.19 -45.11
CA VAL A 263 1.08 7.03 -44.31
C VAL A 263 -0.33 6.44 -44.19
N VAL A 264 -0.90 6.41 -42.99
CA VAL A 264 -2.35 6.32 -42.79
C VAL A 264 -2.79 7.54 -41.98
N GLU A 265 -3.56 8.39 -42.64
CA GLU A 265 -4.20 9.59 -42.11
C GLU A 265 -5.12 9.29 -40.92
N GLU A 266 -5.08 10.19 -39.93
CA GLU A 266 -6.12 10.35 -38.92
C GLU A 266 -7.46 10.70 -39.58
N VAL A 267 -8.50 9.91 -39.28
CA VAL A 267 -9.88 10.41 -39.34
C VAL A 267 -10.45 10.40 -37.92
N SER A 268 -10.37 11.60 -37.33
CA SER A 268 -11.17 12.02 -36.19
C SER A 268 -12.64 12.07 -36.59
N SER A 269 -13.49 11.34 -35.87
CA SER A 269 -14.93 11.59 -35.80
C SER A 269 -15.40 11.13 -34.43
N ALA A 270 -15.34 12.06 -33.47
CA ALA A 270 -16.02 11.94 -32.20
C ALA A 270 -17.52 12.20 -32.43
N GLU A 271 -18.38 11.26 -32.05
CA GLU A 271 -19.76 11.58 -31.71
C GLU A 271 -20.11 10.85 -30.41
N SER A 272 -20.14 11.63 -29.33
CA SER A 272 -20.50 11.21 -28.00
C SER A 272 -22.02 11.09 -27.91
N VAL A 273 -22.53 9.87 -28.05
CA VAL A 273 -23.94 9.59 -27.74
C VAL A 273 -24.04 9.26 -26.26
N SER A 274 -24.56 10.22 -25.50
CA SER A 274 -24.95 10.06 -24.10
C SER A 274 -26.00 8.95 -23.98
N MET A 275 -25.61 7.76 -23.53
CA MET A 275 -26.57 6.74 -23.11
C MET A 275 -26.94 6.96 -21.64
N ARG A 276 -28.20 7.35 -21.51
CA ARG A 276 -28.98 7.56 -20.31
C ARG A 276 -29.03 6.28 -19.47
N GLU A 277 -28.59 6.41 -18.24
CA GLU A 277 -28.77 5.45 -17.15
C GLU A 277 -30.26 5.11 -16.97
N VAL A 278 -30.61 3.82 -17.09
CA VAL A 278 -31.88 3.26 -16.58
C VAL A 278 -31.60 1.91 -15.93
N SER A 279 -31.67 1.97 -14.60
CA SER A 279 -31.71 0.88 -13.63
C SER A 279 -32.89 -0.07 -13.87
N SER A 280 -32.66 -1.39 -13.75
CA SER A 280 -33.54 -2.26 -12.95
C SER A 280 -32.90 -3.62 -12.70
N MET A 281 -32.42 -3.86 -11.47
CA MET A 281 -32.97 -4.86 -10.53
C MET A 281 -31.93 -5.18 -9.43
N PRO A 282 -32.29 -5.08 -8.14
CA PRO A 282 -31.35 -5.29 -7.04
C PRO A 282 -31.37 -6.77 -6.62
N SER A 283 -30.26 -7.49 -6.78
CA SER A 283 -30.11 -8.83 -6.24
C SER A 283 -29.27 -8.80 -4.96
N ARG A 284 -29.94 -8.47 -3.84
CA ARG A 284 -29.87 -9.12 -2.52
C ARG A 284 -30.06 -8.13 -1.38
N LEU A 285 -30.90 -8.55 -0.42
CA LEU A 285 -31.14 -7.84 0.84
C LEU A 285 -29.85 -7.85 1.69
N PRO A 286 -29.59 -6.77 2.46
CA PRO A 286 -28.43 -6.72 3.33
C PRO A 286 -28.54 -7.82 4.40
N SER A 287 -27.57 -8.73 4.42
CA SER A 287 -27.34 -9.62 5.56
C SER A 287 -26.88 -8.75 6.73
N SER A 288 -27.83 -8.38 7.58
CA SER A 288 -27.63 -7.59 8.79
C SER A 288 -26.83 -8.40 9.83
N GLY A 289 -25.51 -8.21 9.82
CA GLY A 289 -24.65 -8.32 10.99
C GLY A 289 -24.02 -6.94 11.22
N LEU A 290 -23.79 -6.55 12.48
CA LEU A 290 -23.12 -5.29 12.81
C LEU A 290 -21.71 -5.30 12.18
N SER A 291 -21.57 -4.73 10.99
CA SER A 291 -20.34 -4.78 10.23
C SER A 291 -19.25 -4.00 10.94
N TRP A 292 -18.00 -4.45 10.82
CA TRP A 292 -16.84 -3.67 11.28
C TRP A 292 -16.81 -2.27 10.69
N ALA A 293 -17.38 -2.09 9.48
CA ALA A 293 -17.58 -0.78 8.88
C ALA A 293 -18.52 0.12 9.73
N ALA A 294 -19.58 -0.41 10.32
CA ALA A 294 -20.44 0.35 11.23
C ALA A 294 -19.70 0.76 12.53
N ILE A 295 -18.82 -0.11 13.04
CA ILE A 295 -17.97 0.21 14.22
C ILE A 295 -16.96 1.31 13.87
N ILE A 296 -16.32 1.22 12.70
CA ILE A 296 -15.37 2.23 12.23
C ILE A 296 -16.08 3.56 11.95
N LEU A 297 -17.26 3.53 11.32
CA LEU A 297 -18.05 4.72 11.04
C LEU A 297 -18.58 5.38 12.31
N THR A 298 -18.97 4.60 13.33
CA THR A 298 -19.38 5.16 14.62
C THR A 298 -18.20 5.76 15.39
N MET A 299 -17.02 5.14 15.33
CA MET A 299 -15.78 5.71 15.88
C MET A 299 -15.36 7.00 15.15
N LEU A 300 -15.46 7.02 13.83
CA LEU A 300 -15.17 8.21 13.01
C LEU A 300 -16.21 9.31 13.26
N GLY A 301 -17.48 8.95 13.41
CA GLY A 301 -18.56 9.85 13.80
C GLY A 301 -18.32 10.46 15.19
N LEU A 302 -17.90 9.66 16.18
CA LEU A 302 -17.53 10.16 17.50
C LEU A 302 -16.32 11.10 17.44
N TYR A 303 -15.30 10.74 16.67
CA TYR A 303 -14.10 11.56 16.52
C TYR A 303 -14.44 12.91 15.88
N THR A 304 -15.18 12.92 14.77
CA THR A 304 -15.60 14.15 14.10
C THR A 304 -16.53 15.00 14.96
N ALA A 305 -17.46 14.39 15.69
CA ALA A 305 -18.33 15.09 16.63
C ALA A 305 -17.54 15.74 17.79
N THR A 306 -16.55 15.04 18.36
CA THR A 306 -15.72 15.60 19.44
C THR A 306 -14.80 16.73 18.96
N VAL A 307 -14.28 16.63 17.73
CA VAL A 307 -13.51 17.70 17.08
C VAL A 307 -14.41 18.90 16.82
N HIS A 308 -15.62 18.68 16.29
CA HIS A 308 -16.56 19.77 16.00
C HIS A 308 -17.09 20.46 17.29
N ALA A 309 -17.34 19.69 18.35
CA ALA A 309 -17.71 20.26 19.64
C ALA A 309 -16.57 21.14 20.23
N ARG A 310 -15.30 20.76 20.00
CA ARG A 310 -14.14 21.56 20.43
C ARG A 310 -13.95 22.82 19.60
N THR A 311 -14.23 22.79 18.30
CA THR A 311 -14.16 24.01 17.47
C THR A 311 -15.28 24.99 17.81
N ARG A 312 -16.50 24.50 18.05
CA ARG A 312 -17.65 25.35 18.44
C ARG A 312 -17.41 26.05 19.78
N LYS A 313 -16.83 25.37 20.78
CA LYS A 313 -16.46 25.98 22.06
C LYS A 313 -15.39 27.07 21.94
N ARG A 314 -14.55 27.05 20.90
CA ARG A 314 -13.57 28.12 20.63
C ARG A 314 -14.20 29.31 19.91
N ALA A 315 -15.21 29.08 19.08
CA ALA A 315 -15.93 30.14 18.37
C ALA A 315 -16.85 30.98 19.27
N VAL A 316 -17.28 30.45 20.42
CA VAL A 316 -18.16 31.15 21.39
C VAL A 316 -17.36 31.97 22.42
N VAL A 317 -16.03 31.89 22.42
CA VAL A 317 -15.14 32.63 23.34
C VAL A 317 -14.47 33.83 22.64
N CYS A 318 -14.94 34.19 21.45
CA CYS A 318 -14.70 35.49 20.80
C CYS A 318 -16.00 36.28 20.79
#